data_AF-A0A943SJA7-F1
#
_entry.id   AF-A0A943SJA7-F1
#
_cell.length_a   1.000
_cell.length_b   1.000
_cell.length_c   1.000
_cell.angle_alpha   90.00
_cell.angle_beta   90.00
_cell.angle_gamma   90.00
#
_symmetry.space_group_name_H-M   'P 1'
#
loop_
_entity.id
_entity.type
_entity.pdbx_description
1 polymer ?
#
loop_
_entity_poly.entity_id
_entity_poly.type
_entity_poly.pdbx_seq_one_letter_code
_entity_poly.pdbx_strand_id
1 'polypeptide(L)' 'MRVIQMVSALLPGDAVGNDALAIQRMLLEQGYETGIYYHLAHEKTAALGKNREHLRLTEQDILLYHHATGDDICY' A
#
# COMPACT_ATOMS: atom_id res chain seq x y z
N MET A 1 -8.14 9.48 11.71
CA MET A 1 -8.72 8.67 10.61
C MET A 1 -7.59 7.90 9.96
N ARG A 2 -7.81 6.62 9.62
CA ARG A 2 -6.77 5.74 9.08
C ARG A 2 -7.01 5.47 7.59
N VAL A 3 -6.03 5.82 6.76
CA VAL A 3 -6.07 5.66 5.30
C VAL A 3 -4.94 4.72 4.91
N ILE A 4 -5.27 3.48 4.58
CA ILE A 4 -4.30 2.43 4.26
C ILE A 4 -4.20 2.30 2.74
N GLN A 5 -3.01 2.01 2.23
CA GLN A 5 -2.77 1.74 0.83
C GLN A 5 -2.45 0.26 0.61
N MET A 6 -2.95 -0.32 -0.47
CA MET A 6 -2.62 -1.68 -0.87
C MET A 6 -2.16 -1.71 -2.33
N VAL A 7 -1.01 -2.35 -2.57
CA VAL A 7 -0.40 -2.55 -3.88
C VAL A 7 -0.18 -4.04 -4.14
N SER A 8 -0.23 -4.47 -5.39
CA SER A 8 0.04 -5.87 -5.75
C SER A 8 1.52 -6.21 -5.58
N ALA A 9 2.40 -5.36 -6.07
CA ALA A 9 3.84 -5.53 -5.93
C ALA A 9 4.51 -4.23 -5.52
N LEU A 10 5.53 -4.32 -4.68
CA LEU A 10 6.40 -3.19 -4.34
C LEU A 10 7.80 -3.49 -4.83
N LEU A 11 8.19 -2.92 -5.98
CA LEU A 11 9.44 -3.21 -6.68
C LEU A 11 10.32 -1.96 -6.80
N PRO A 12 11.66 -2.11 -6.85
CA PRO A 12 12.54 -0.96 -7.06
C PRO A 12 12.27 -0.31 -8.41
N GLY A 13 11.98 0.98 -8.41
CA GLY A 13 11.73 1.75 -9.64
C GLY A 13 10.35 1.54 -10.27
N ASP A 14 9.43 0.87 -9.58
CA ASP A 14 8.04 0.72 -10.04
C ASP A 14 7.26 2.03 -9.88
N ALA A 15 6.47 2.38 -10.90
CA ALA A 15 5.72 3.64 -10.94
C ALA A 15 4.60 3.69 -9.88
N VAL A 16 3.84 2.60 -9.71
CA VAL A 16 2.72 2.53 -8.78
C VAL A 16 3.20 2.58 -7.34
N GLY A 17 4.28 1.85 -7.01
CA GLY A 17 4.90 1.91 -5.69
C GLY A 17 5.48 3.28 -5.36
N ASN A 18 6.11 3.96 -6.34
CA ASN A 18 6.59 5.32 -6.16
C ASN A 18 5.43 6.31 -5.89
N ASP A 19 4.32 6.18 -6.59
CA ASP A 19 3.11 6.98 -6.35
C ASP A 19 2.51 6.68 -4.97
N ALA A 20 2.43 5.41 -4.58
CA ALA A 20 1.96 5.02 -3.25
C ALA A 20 2.84 5.61 -2.13
N LEU A 21 4.16 5.67 -2.33
CA LEU A 21 5.10 6.31 -1.39
C LEU A 21 4.89 7.83 -1.33
N ALA A 22 4.63 8.48 -2.47
CA ALA A 22 4.33 9.92 -2.50
C ALA A 22 3.02 10.23 -1.77
N ILE A 23 1.97 9.45 -2.02
CA ILE A 23 0.68 9.55 -1.33
C ILE A 23 0.85 9.29 0.18
N GLN A 24 1.66 8.29 0.57
CA GLN A 24 1.92 8.01 1.98
C GLN A 24 2.54 9.23 2.67
N ARG A 25 3.55 9.86 2.05
CA ARG A 25 4.19 11.07 2.60
C ARG A 25 3.17 12.19 2.79
N MET A 26 2.36 12.46 1.76
CA MET A 26 1.30 13.47 1.84
C MET A 26 0.28 13.16 2.96
N LEU A 27 -0.16 11.91 3.10
CA LEU A 27 -1.10 11.50 4.16
C LEU A 27 -0.50 11.70 5.56
N LEU A 28 0.77 11.35 5.75
CA LEU A 28 1.49 11.56 7.01
C LEU A 28 1.61 13.05 7.33
N GLU A 29 1.96 13.89 6.35
CA GLU A 29 2.06 15.36 6.52
C GLU A 29 0.72 16.00 6.90
N GLN A 30 -0.39 15.41 6.47
CA GLN A 30 -1.75 15.85 6.83
C GLN A 30 -2.25 15.27 8.16
N GLY A 31 -1.44 14.46 8.86
CA GLY A 31 -1.78 13.89 10.16
C GLY A 31 -2.67 12.64 10.13
N TYR A 32 -2.76 11.95 8.98
CA TYR A 32 -3.45 10.66 8.90
C TYR A 32 -2.58 9.51 9.40
N GLU A 33 -3.22 8.51 10.01
CA GLU A 33 -2.58 7.21 10.21
C GLU A 33 -2.60 6.45 8.88
N THR A 34 -1.45 5.97 8.40
CA THR A 34 -1.35 5.33 7.08
C THR A 34 -0.23 4.30 7.03
N GLY A 35 -0.25 3.47 5.99
CA GLY A 35 0.79 2.49 5.67
C GLY A 35 0.53 1.82 4.32
N ILE A 36 1.57 1.21 3.76
CA ILE A 36 1.49 0.44 2.51
C ILE A 36 1.50 -1.06 2.84
N TYR A 37 0.54 -1.79 2.26
CA TYR A 37 0.47 -3.23 2.31
C TYR A 37 0.67 -3.81 0.90
N TYR A 38 1.47 -4.87 0.78
CA TYR A 38 1.83 -5.47 -0.50
C TYR A 38 1.49 -6.96 -0.54
N HIS A 39 1.20 -7.51 -1.72
CA HIS A 39 1.19 -8.95 -1.92
C HIS A 39 2.62 -9.49 -2.08
N LEU A 40 3.37 -8.91 -3.02
CA LEU A 40 4.76 -9.25 -3.31
C LEU A 40 5.66 -8.03 -3.07
N ALA A 41 6.86 -8.22 -2.55
CA ALA A 41 7.86 -7.15 -2.50
C ALA A 41 9.25 -7.70 -2.80
N HIS A 42 10.08 -6.88 -3.44
CA HIS A 42 11.51 -7.15 -3.52
C HIS A 42 12.14 -6.91 -2.14
N GLU A 43 13.18 -7.67 -1.78
CA GLU A 43 13.96 -7.49 -0.53
C GLU A 43 14.34 -6.03 -0.22
N LYS A 44 14.76 -5.26 -1.23
CA LYS A 44 15.16 -3.85 -1.09
C LYS A 44 14.01 -2.91 -0.73
N THR A 45 12.77 -3.28 -1.06
CA THR A 45 11.57 -2.46 -0.87
C THR A 45 10.62 -3.03 0.19
N ALA A 46 10.83 -4.27 0.63
CA ALA A 46 9.98 -4.93 1.63
C ALA A 46 9.84 -4.13 2.94
N ALA A 47 10.90 -3.44 3.37
CA ALA A 47 10.88 -2.61 4.58
C ALA A 47 9.99 -1.35 4.47
N LEU A 48 9.56 -0.97 3.27
CA LEU A 48 8.73 0.22 3.03
C LEU A 48 7.23 -0.04 3.30
N GLY A 49 6.83 -1.30 3.49
CA GLY A 49 5.46 -1.68 3.75
C GLY A 49 5.36 -2.96 4.58
N LYS A 50 4.19 -3.59 4.55
CA LYS A 50 3.94 -4.89 5.19
C LYS A 50 3.25 -5.84 4.23
N ASN A 51 3.40 -7.15 4.42
CA ASN A 51 2.60 -8.09 3.66
C ASN A 51 1.09 -7.90 3.95
N ARG A 52 0.25 -7.91 2.91
CA ARG A 52 -1.21 -7.71 2.98
C ARG A 52 -1.93 -8.78 3.82
N GLU A 53 -1.34 -9.96 4.02
CA GLU A 53 -1.88 -10.99 4.92
C GLU A 53 -2.00 -10.51 6.38
N HIS A 54 -1.18 -9.52 6.76
CA HIS A 54 -1.23 -8.89 8.07
C HIS A 54 -2.17 -7.68 8.12
N LEU A 55 -2.84 -7.34 7.02
CA LEU A 55 -3.79 -6.25 6.98
C LEU A 55 -5.03 -6.63 7.81
N ARG A 56 -5.43 -5.73 8.70
CA ARG A 56 -6.65 -5.85 9.51
C ARG A 56 -7.38 -4.53 9.40
N LEU A 57 -8.54 -4.56 8.77
CA LEU A 57 -9.40 -3.39 8.55
C LEU A 57 -10.61 -3.43 9.48
N THR A 58 -11.17 -2.26 9.70
CA THR A 58 -12.42 -1.96 10.38
C THR A 58 -13.27 -1.12 9.45
N GLU A 59 -14.56 -0.98 9.75
CA GLU A 59 -15.49 -0.17 8.94
C GLU A 59 -15.16 1.33 8.92
N GLN A 60 -14.28 1.80 9.82
CA GLN A 60 -13.86 3.21 9.90
C GLN A 60 -12.62 3.51 9.05
N ASP A 61 -12.02 2.48 8.45
CA ASP A 61 -10.82 2.62 7.64
C ASP A 61 -11.14 2.94 6.19
N ILE A 62 -10.27 3.73 5.57
CA ILE A 62 -10.28 3.93 4.13
C ILE A 62 -9.15 3.10 3.52
N LEU A 63 -9.48 2.22 2.56
CA LEU A 63 -8.51 1.47 1.79
C LEU A 63 -8.36 2.07 0.39
N LEU A 64 -7.16 2.51 0.06
CA LEU A 64 -6.76 2.88 -1.29
C LEU A 64 -6.12 1.66 -1.96
N TYR A 65 -6.90 0.97 -2.79
CA TYR A 65 -6.39 -0.14 -3.58
C TYR A 65 -5.84 0.36 -4.92
N HIS A 66 -4.54 0.20 -5.12
CA HIS A 66 -3.85 0.50 -6.37
C HIS A 66 -4.01 -0.66 -7.33
N HIS A 67 -5.15 -0.66 -8.04
CA HIS A 67 -5.57 -1.74 -8.92
C HIS A 67 -4.47 -2.14 -9.94
N ALA A 68 -4.11 -3.42 -9.95
CA ALA A 68 -3.23 -4.00 -10.95
C ALA A 68 -3.86 -5.24 -11.61
N THR A 69 -3.81 -5.31 -12.93
CA THR A 69 -4.27 -6.48 -13.67
C THR A 69 -3.40 -7.69 -13.32
N GLY A 70 -4.05 -8.82 -12.99
CA GLY A 70 -3.36 -10.06 -12.62
C GLY A 70 -3.10 -10.22 -11.12
N ASP A 71 -3.53 -9.26 -10.28
CA ASP A 71 -3.66 -9.53 -8.85
C ASP A 71 -4.85 -10.46 -8.58
N ASP A 72 -4.74 -11.32 -7.57
CA ASP A 72 -5.76 -12.31 -7.23
C ASP A 72 -7.05 -11.67 -6.71
N ILE A 73 -6.99 -10.42 -6.24
CA ILE A 73 -8.15 -9.65 -5.76
C ILE A 73 -8.96 -9.02 -6.90
N CYS A 74 -8.42 -9.03 -8.13
CA CYS A 74 -9.09 -8.47 -9.30
C CYS A 74 -10.01 -9.47 -10.03
N TYR A 75 -10.15 -10.70 -9.53
CA TYR A 75 -10.97 -11.77 -10.10
C TYR A 75 -11.79 -12.48 -9.03
#